data_AF-A0A1Q8CYW5-F1
#
_entry.id   AF-A0A1Q8CYW5-F1
#
_cell.length_a   1.000
_cell.length_b   1.000
_cell.length_c   1.000
_cell.angle_alpha   90.00
_cell.angle_beta   90.00
_cell.angle_gamma   90.00
#
_symmetry.space_group_name_H-M   'P 1'
#
loop_
_entity.id
_entity.type
_entity.pdbx_description
1 polymer ?
#
loop_
_entity_poly.entity_id
_entity_poly.type
_entity_poly.pdbx_seq_one_letter_code
_entity_poly.pdbx_strand_id
1 'polypeptide(L)'
;MGAPGSGREPDYALEPRALENGIGWFLDPVIEGLRGIDGLYAAARDEVVAAHASERPGWFGGEGTGEVRAASSSFLNEVAWQLQLLAGDQSELLASLRDYRSVLIGHIAWARETDGRAAERFRAIERDLDERGR
;
A
#
# COMPACT_ATOMS: atom_id res chain seq x y z
N MET A 1 -36.61 26.20 -14.20
CA MET A 1 -37.15 24.85 -13.97
C MET A 1 -36.40 23.90 -14.91
N GLY A 2 -35.73 22.88 -14.38
CA GLY A 2 -35.06 21.84 -15.18
C GLY A 2 -36.05 20.81 -15.71
N ALA A 3 -35.76 20.20 -16.86
CA ALA A 3 -36.64 19.27 -17.56
C ALA A 3 -36.93 18.00 -16.73
N PRO A 4 -38.14 17.41 -16.85
CA PRO A 4 -38.44 16.12 -16.24
C PRO A 4 -37.50 15.04 -16.81
N GLY A 5 -36.79 14.34 -15.92
CA GLY A 5 -35.78 13.34 -16.29
C GLY A 5 -34.34 13.71 -15.94
N SER A 6 -34.05 14.99 -15.67
CA SER A 6 -32.76 15.37 -15.05
C SER A 6 -32.87 15.22 -13.54
N GLY A 7 -33.03 13.98 -13.06
CA GLY A 7 -32.81 13.68 -11.66
C GLY A 7 -31.40 14.14 -11.32
N ARG A 8 -31.27 15.12 -10.42
CA ARG A 8 -30.00 15.43 -9.78
C ARG A 8 -29.46 14.10 -9.28
N GLU A 9 -28.24 13.73 -9.69
CA GLU A 9 -27.57 12.55 -9.14
C GLU A 9 -27.78 12.60 -7.62
N PRO A 10 -28.30 11.52 -7.00
CA PRO A 10 -28.56 11.58 -5.58
C PRO A 10 -27.28 12.03 -4.89
N ASP A 11 -27.34 13.00 -3.97
CA ASP A 11 -26.15 13.59 -3.32
C ASP A 11 -25.29 12.52 -2.56
N TYR A 12 -25.72 11.24 -2.56
CA TYR A 12 -25.06 10.06 -2.01
C TYR A 12 -24.72 8.98 -3.05
N ALA A 13 -24.83 9.26 -4.35
CA ALA A 13 -24.39 8.34 -5.39
C ALA A 13 -22.87 8.13 -5.23
N LEU A 14 -22.47 6.89 -4.97
CA LEU A 14 -21.06 6.53 -5.07
C LEU A 14 -20.64 6.83 -6.51
N GLU A 15 -19.53 7.55 -6.70
CA GLU A 15 -18.92 7.75 -8.00
C GLU A 15 -17.68 6.83 -8.12
N PRO A 16 -17.83 5.58 -8.59
CA PRO A 16 -16.75 4.61 -8.69
C PRO A 16 -15.47 5.14 -9.37
N ARG A 17 -15.62 6.01 -10.38
CA ARG A 17 -14.48 6.60 -11.09
C ARG A 17 -13.69 7.56 -10.21
N ALA A 18 -14.37 8.39 -9.42
CA ALA A 18 -13.70 9.29 -8.47
C ALA A 18 -12.95 8.49 -7.39
N LEU A 19 -13.51 7.37 -6.93
CA LEU A 19 -12.85 6.46 -5.97
C LEU A 19 -11.62 5.78 -6.59
N GLU A 20 -11.71 5.27 -7.81
CA GLU A 20 -10.56 4.71 -8.55
C GLU A 20 -9.45 5.75 -8.74
N ASN A 21 -9.83 6.99 -9.12
CA ASN A 21 -8.88 8.09 -9.25
C ASN A 21 -8.23 8.44 -7.91
N GLY A 22 -8.99 8.42 -6.81
CA GLY A 22 -8.46 8.62 -5.46
C GLY A 22 -7.40 7.57 -5.08
N ILE A 23 -7.64 6.29 -5.40
CA ILE A 23 -6.64 5.23 -5.22
C ILE A 23 -5.38 5.55 -6.04
N GLY A 24 -5.56 5.88 -7.33
CA GLY A 24 -4.45 6.18 -8.23
C GLY A 24 -3.64 7.44 -7.85
N TRP A 25 -4.28 8.45 -7.26
CA TRP A 25 -3.61 9.70 -6.89
C TRP A 25 -2.92 9.65 -5.53
N PHE A 26 -3.44 8.86 -4.58
CA PHE A 26 -2.95 8.88 -3.21
C PHE A 26 -2.28 7.59 -2.77
N LEU A 27 -2.83 6.43 -3.11
CA LEU A 27 -2.32 5.15 -2.62
C LEU A 27 -1.23 4.58 -3.52
N ASP A 28 -1.41 4.67 -4.84
CA ASP A 28 -0.43 4.14 -5.81
C ASP A 28 0.95 4.81 -5.68
N PRO A 29 1.09 6.14 -5.55
CA PRO A 29 2.40 6.78 -5.39
C PRO A 29 3.12 6.38 -4.10
N VAL A 30 2.37 6.12 -3.02
CA VAL A 30 2.94 5.67 -1.75
C VAL A 30 3.49 4.25 -1.88
N ILE A 31 2.72 3.36 -2.50
CA ILE A 31 3.16 1.97 -2.76
C ILE A 31 4.39 1.96 -3.66
N GLU A 32 4.42 2.76 -4.73
CA GLU A 32 5.58 2.85 -5.62
C GLU A 32 6.79 3.49 -4.94
N GLY A 33 6.59 4.53 -4.12
CA GLY A 33 7.64 5.14 -3.34
C GLY A 33 8.30 4.14 -2.38
N LEU A 34 7.49 3.39 -1.62
CA LEU A 34 7.96 2.34 -0.70
C LEU A 34 8.62 1.17 -1.43
N ARG A 35 8.16 0.82 -2.63
CA ARG A 35 8.82 -0.17 -3.49
C ARG A 35 10.17 0.35 -4.00
N GLY A 36 10.27 1.63 -4.34
CA GLY A 36 11.52 2.23 -4.84
C GLY A 36 12.67 2.22 -3.83
N ILE A 37 12.33 2.18 -2.54
CA ILE A 37 13.30 2.04 -1.43
C ILE A 37 13.33 0.62 -0.85
N ASP A 38 12.65 -0.33 -1.49
CA ASP A 38 12.63 -1.73 -1.06
C ASP A 38 14.03 -2.35 -1.21
N GLY A 39 14.44 -3.12 -0.21
CA GLY A 39 15.77 -3.72 -0.16
C GLY A 39 16.92 -2.77 0.24
N LEU A 40 16.71 -1.46 0.40
CA LEU A 40 17.78 -0.56 0.87
C LEU A 40 18.29 -0.94 2.26
N TYR A 41 17.40 -1.28 3.19
CA TYR A 41 17.81 -1.71 4.53
C TYR A 41 18.48 -3.08 4.54
N ALA A 42 18.07 -3.99 3.63
CA ALA A 42 18.74 -5.26 3.45
C ALA A 42 20.17 -5.08 2.89
N ALA A 43 20.34 -4.21 1.90
CA ALA A 43 21.66 -3.86 1.38
C ALA A 43 22.54 -3.20 2.45
N ALA A 44 22.00 -2.26 3.22
CA ALA A 44 22.72 -1.62 4.32
C ALA A 44 23.13 -2.64 5.40
N ARG A 45 22.27 -3.61 5.74
CA ARG A 45 22.59 -4.71 6.65
C ARG A 45 23.77 -5.51 6.12
N ASP A 46 23.73 -5.90 4.85
CA ASP A 46 24.77 -6.72 4.23
C ASP A 46 26.11 -5.96 4.17
N GLU A 47 26.09 -4.64 3.93
CA GLU A 47 27.28 -3.77 4.03
C GLU A 47 27.86 -3.75 5.45
N VAL A 48 27.02 -3.63 6.48
CA VAL A 48 27.44 -3.64 7.89
C VAL A 48 28.05 -5.00 8.27
N VAL A 49 27.40 -6.10 7.87
CA VAL A 49 27.91 -7.47 8.09
C VAL A 49 29.24 -7.69 7.37
N ALA A 50 29.37 -7.22 6.12
CA ALA A 50 30.63 -7.30 5.37
C ALA A 50 31.74 -6.44 5.99
N ALA A 51 31.41 -5.25 6.50
CA ALA A 51 32.36 -4.38 7.20
C ALA A 51 32.83 -5.00 8.52
N HIS A 52 31.93 -5.65 9.26
CA HIS A 52 32.25 -6.41 10.47
C HIS A 52 33.18 -7.60 10.17
N ALA A 53 32.88 -8.38 9.13
CA ALA A 53 33.67 -9.54 8.73
C ALA A 53 35.06 -9.19 8.16
N SER A 54 35.21 -8.03 7.52
CA SER A 54 36.44 -7.64 6.81
C SER A 54 37.49 -6.95 7.69
N GLU A 55 37.25 -6.77 8.99
CA GLU A 55 38.14 -6.07 9.93
C GLU A 55 38.67 -4.71 9.39
N ARG A 56 37.86 -4.00 8.59
CA ARG A 56 38.31 -2.83 7.84
C ARG A 56 39.02 -1.79 8.75
N PRO A 57 40.24 -1.32 8.38
CA PRO A 57 41.00 -0.38 9.20
C PRO A 57 40.27 0.96 9.32
N GLY A 58 39.88 1.33 10.54
CA GLY A 58 39.13 2.56 10.85
C GLY A 58 38.24 2.40 12.09
N TRP A 59 37.68 1.21 12.30
CA TRP A 59 36.80 0.90 13.46
C TRP A 59 37.46 0.05 14.55
N PHE A 60 38.58 -0.60 14.21
CA PHE A 60 39.22 -1.65 15.02
C PHE A 60 40.71 -1.42 15.32
N GLY A 61 41.27 -0.24 15.04
CA GLY A 61 42.71 0.04 15.20
C GLY A 61 43.05 0.97 16.38
N GLY A 62 43.89 0.52 17.32
CA GLY A 62 44.42 1.34 18.43
C GLY A 62 44.91 0.50 19.64
N GLU A 63 45.78 1.03 20.50
CA GLU A 63 46.12 0.38 21.79
C GLU A 63 44.86 0.14 22.64
N GLY A 64 44.65 -1.06 23.18
CA GLY A 64 43.37 -1.49 23.79
C GLY A 64 42.39 -2.18 22.82
N THR A 65 42.87 -2.59 21.63
CA THR A 65 42.13 -3.23 20.54
C THR A 65 41.16 -4.34 20.95
N GLY A 66 41.42 -5.12 22.01
CA GLY A 66 40.54 -6.22 22.43
C GLY A 66 39.15 -5.76 22.92
N GLU A 67 39.11 -4.76 23.81
CA GLU A 67 37.86 -4.22 24.38
C GLU A 67 37.12 -3.36 23.35
N VAL A 68 37.86 -2.54 22.58
CA VAL A 68 37.31 -1.75 21.48
C VAL A 68 36.73 -2.65 20.38
N ARG A 69 37.38 -3.77 20.05
CA ARG A 69 36.86 -4.77 19.11
C ARG A 69 35.60 -5.44 19.61
N ALA A 70 35.55 -5.83 20.89
CA ALA A 70 34.35 -6.44 21.47
C ALA A 70 33.15 -5.47 21.47
N ALA A 71 33.37 -4.21 21.88
CA ALA A 71 32.34 -3.18 21.88
C ALA A 71 31.87 -2.82 20.45
N SER A 72 32.79 -2.60 19.51
CA SER A 72 32.46 -2.33 18.10
C SER A 72 31.73 -3.50 17.44
N SER A 73 32.09 -4.74 17.78
CA SER A 73 31.40 -5.94 17.30
C SER A 73 29.96 -6.01 17.82
N SER A 74 29.74 -5.74 19.12
CA SER A 74 28.40 -5.69 19.70
C SER A 74 27.53 -4.59 19.06
N PHE A 75 28.10 -3.41 18.81
CA PHE A 75 27.40 -2.32 18.15
C PHE A 75 27.01 -2.68 16.72
N LEU A 76 27.93 -3.21 15.91
CA LEU A 76 27.66 -3.56 14.51
C LEU A 76 26.63 -4.70 14.39
N ASN A 77 26.65 -5.67 15.32
CA ASN A 77 25.62 -6.71 15.38
C ASN A 77 24.24 -6.12 15.68
N GLU A 78 24.14 -5.18 16.61
CA GLU A 78 22.88 -4.51 16.93
C GLU A 78 22.37 -3.70 15.73
N VAL A 79 23.24 -2.94 15.07
CA VAL A 79 22.88 -2.18 13.86
C VAL A 79 22.37 -3.12 12.75
N ALA A 80 23.06 -4.24 12.51
CA ALA A 80 22.64 -5.22 11.52
C ALA A 80 21.27 -5.85 11.88
N TRP A 81 21.02 -6.10 13.17
CA TRP A 81 19.74 -6.60 13.66
C TRP A 81 18.60 -5.59 13.46
N GLN A 82 18.82 -4.32 13.82
CA GLN A 82 17.81 -3.27 13.63
C GLN A 82 17.49 -3.04 12.14
N LEU A 83 18.50 -3.11 11.26
CA LEU A 83 18.29 -3.04 9.81
C LEU A 83 17.49 -4.22 9.28
N GLN A 84 17.68 -5.42 9.85
CA GLN A 84 16.89 -6.59 9.50
C GLN A 84 15.42 -6.43 9.91
N LEU A 85 15.15 -5.92 11.12
CA LEU A 85 13.79 -5.64 11.58
C LEU A 85 13.11 -4.61 10.68
N LEU A 86 13.80 -3.51 10.39
CA LEU A 86 13.27 -2.44 9.55
C LEU A 86 12.97 -2.90 8.11
N ALA A 87 13.81 -3.79 7.56
CA ALA A 87 13.55 -4.42 6.26
C ALA A 87 12.27 -5.29 6.31
N GLY A 88 12.07 -6.02 7.41
CA GLY A 88 10.85 -6.80 7.66
C GLY A 88 9.60 -5.91 7.72
N ASP A 89 9.64 -4.88 8.58
CA ASP A 89 8.53 -3.94 8.78
C ASP A 89 8.14 -3.23 7.48
N GLN A 90 9.11 -2.83 6.66
CA GLN A 90 8.86 -2.22 5.36
C GLN A 90 8.16 -3.19 4.41
N SER A 91 8.59 -4.45 4.36
CA SER A 91 7.98 -5.48 3.54
C SER A 91 6.53 -5.75 3.98
N GLU A 92 6.28 -5.83 5.29
CA GLU A 92 4.93 -6.02 5.84
C GLU A 92 4.02 -4.82 5.55
N LEU A 93 4.52 -3.59 5.71
CA LEU A 93 3.79 -2.37 5.36
C LEU A 93 3.42 -2.34 3.87
N LEU A 94 4.38 -2.67 2.99
CA LEU A 94 4.16 -2.69 1.55
C LEU A 94 3.11 -3.76 1.15
N ALA A 95 3.16 -4.94 1.77
CA ALA A 95 2.16 -5.97 1.58
C ALA A 95 0.78 -5.51 2.05
N SER A 96 0.68 -4.95 3.26
CA SER A 96 -0.56 -4.43 3.83
C SER A 96 -1.22 -3.36 2.94
N LEU A 97 -0.42 -2.42 2.40
CA LEU A 97 -0.94 -1.38 1.51
C LEU A 97 -1.43 -1.94 0.17
N ARG A 98 -0.75 -2.95 -0.39
CA ARG A 98 -1.20 -3.63 -1.61
C ARG A 98 -2.51 -4.39 -1.39
N ASP A 99 -2.64 -5.07 -0.25
CA ASP A 99 -3.86 -5.77 0.12
C ASP A 99 -5.01 -4.78 0.33
N TYR A 100 -4.76 -3.68 1.04
CA TYR A 100 -5.74 -2.62 1.23
C TYR A 100 -6.22 -2.04 -0.11
N ARG A 101 -5.29 -1.75 -1.04
CA ARG A 101 -5.63 -1.33 -2.41
C ARG A 101 -6.53 -2.35 -3.12
N SER A 102 -6.19 -3.64 -3.03
CA SER A 102 -6.97 -4.72 -3.64
C SER A 102 -8.39 -4.78 -3.09
N VAL A 103 -8.55 -4.67 -1.77
CA VAL A 103 -9.86 -4.64 -1.10
C VAL A 103 -10.69 -3.44 -1.56
N LEU A 104 -10.09 -2.25 -1.67
CA LEU A 104 -10.79 -1.05 -2.15
C LEU A 104 -11.29 -1.23 -3.59
N ILE A 105 -10.44 -1.72 -4.49
CA ILE A 105 -10.81 -2.00 -5.89
C ILE A 105 -11.95 -3.04 -5.94
N GLY A 106 -11.86 -4.10 -5.13
CA GLY A 106 -12.91 -5.11 -5.01
C GLY A 106 -14.24 -4.53 -4.53
N HIS A 107 -14.21 -3.62 -3.55
CA HIS A 107 -15.42 -2.93 -3.07
C HIS A 107 -16.04 -2.04 -4.15
N ILE A 108 -15.23 -1.33 -4.93
CA ILE A 108 -15.72 -0.50 -6.04
C ILE A 108 -16.39 -1.37 -7.10
N ALA A 109 -15.79 -2.51 -7.44
CA ALA A 109 -16.38 -3.45 -8.40
C ALA A 109 -17.72 -4.02 -7.89
N TRP A 110 -17.76 -4.42 -6.62
CA TRP A 110 -18.99 -4.91 -5.99
C TRP A 110 -20.11 -3.86 -5.95
N ALA A 111 -19.76 -2.60 -5.65
CA ALA A 111 -20.72 -1.49 -5.66
C ALA A 111 -21.31 -1.30 -7.06
N ARG A 112 -20.48 -1.27 -8.11
CA ARG A 112 -20.92 -1.18 -9.52
C ARG A 112 -21.85 -2.32 -9.92
N GLU A 113 -21.53 -3.55 -9.55
CA GLU A 113 -22.37 -4.71 -9.86
C GLU A 113 -23.74 -4.61 -9.15
N THR A 114 -23.74 -4.14 -7.91
CA THR A 114 -24.96 -3.99 -7.12
C THR A 114 -25.86 -2.89 -7.68
N ASP A 115 -25.29 -1.75 -8.06
CA ASP A 115 -26.02 -0.65 -8.72
C ASP A 115 -26.57 -1.09 -10.09
N GLY A 116 -25.79 -1.85 -10.87
CA GLY A 116 -26.24 -2.41 -12.14
C GLY A 116 -27.45 -3.33 -11.98
N ARG A 117 -27.40 -4.27 -11.02
CA ARG A 117 -28.52 -5.17 -10.71
C ARG A 117 -29.75 -4.41 -10.20
N ALA A 118 -29.57 -3.35 -9.41
CA ALA A 118 -30.67 -2.51 -8.95
C ALA A 118 -31.33 -1.77 -10.13
N ALA A 119 -30.53 -1.15 -11.01
CA ALA A 119 -31.03 -0.45 -12.20
C ALA A 119 -31.79 -1.38 -13.15
N GLU A 120 -31.30 -2.60 -13.36
CA GLU A 120 -31.99 -3.62 -14.17
C GLU A 120 -33.36 -4.00 -13.58
N ARG A 121 -33.45 -4.15 -12.26
CA ARG A 121 -34.72 -4.41 -11.57
C ARG A 121 -35.70 -3.25 -11.73
N PHE A 122 -35.25 -2.00 -11.57
CA PHE A 122 -36.11 -0.84 -11.77
C PHE A 122 -36.64 -0.76 -13.21
N ARG A 123 -35.78 -0.96 -14.22
CA ARG A 123 -36.22 -1.03 -15.63
C ARG A 123 -37.16 -2.19 -15.93
N ALA A 124 -37.03 -3.31 -15.22
CA ALA A 124 -37.96 -4.43 -15.36
C ALA A 124 -39.34 -4.09 -14.78
N ILE A 125 -39.37 -3.43 -13.62
CA ILE A 125 -40.62 -2.97 -12.99
C ILE A 125 -41.33 -1.91 -13.84
N GLU A 126 -40.59 -0.93 -14.38
CA GLU A 126 -41.15 0.09 -15.29
C GLU A 126 -41.80 -0.55 -16.52
N ARG A 127 -41.15 -1.54 -17.14
CA ARG A 127 -41.73 -2.28 -18.28
C ARG A 127 -43.01 -3.04 -17.91
N ASP A 128 -43.02 -3.75 -16.78
CA ASP A 128 -44.22 -4.48 -16.32
C ASP A 128 -45.38 -3.54 -15.98
N LEU A 129 -45.10 -2.35 -15.42
CA LEU A 129 -46.10 -1.32 -15.17
C LEU A 129 -46.68 -0.75 -16.47
N ASP A 130 -45.83 -0.46 -17.46
CA ASP A 130 -46.26 0.04 -18.77
C ASP A 130 -47.11 -0.98 -19.54
N GLU A 131 -46.80 -2.28 -19.41
CA GLU A 131 -47.56 -3.37 -20.04
C GLU A 131 -48.93 -3.59 -19.37
N ARG A 132 -49.05 -3.38 -18.05
CA ARG A 132 -50.32 -3.49 -17.31
C ARG A 132 -51.21 -2.25 -17.40
N GLY A 133 -50.64 -1.10 -17.75
CA GLY A 133 -51.37 0.15 -17.97
C GLY A 133 -51.97 0.30 -19.37
N ARG A 134 -51.69 -0.64 -20.29
CA ARG A 134 -52.34 -0.80 -21.59
C ARG A 134 -53.44 -1.86 -21.52
#